data_AF-A0A519TUG4-F1
#
_entry.id   AF-A0A519TUG4-F1
#
_cell.length_a   1.000
_cell.length_b   1.000
_cell.length_c   1.000
_cell.angle_alpha   90.00
_cell.angle_beta   90.00
_cell.angle_gamma   90.00
#
_symmetry.space_group_name_H-M   'P 1'
#
loop_
_entity.id
_entity.type
_entity.pdbx_description
1 polymer ?
#
loop_
_entity_poly.entity_id
_entity_poly.type
_entity_poly.pdbx_seq_one_letter_code
_entity_poly.pdbx_strand_id
1 'polypeptide(L)'
;DTWYPSASSRKGNQLVAAGTPRKSMNPADFDDIRDFLRPNMLSLTRCKQILLEDFTIQNSPAWTIHPLLCEDLTLRRVTAKNPWYGQNTDALDLESCRNGVVEDCTFDVGDDGICIKSGRDAEGRKRGVPTENFVFRGCKVYHAHGGFVIGSEMSGGARNLFVSDCTFLGTDVGLRFKTARGRGGVVENIYVDGVAMTDIAGQAILFDMYYAAKDPVPLAGESSEPPVIAAQPLGEGTPQFRGFYIKNVVCKGAETGILVRGLPEMSIKDISLENITLESKKGMLCQEADNIRLKNVTLLSTETKPVLEVQNSKNISFDNLRYASGADLLLRVTGDRSQGIRLVNTNTKLAKKDVELGQKVGKKTVVVAGR
;
A
#
# COMPACT_ATOMS: atom_id res chain seq x y z
N ASP A 1 10.55 -0.01 27.56
CA ASP A 1 11.97 -0.34 27.39
C ASP A 1 12.15 -1.33 26.25
N THR A 2 12.96 -0.96 25.25
CA THR A 2 13.26 -1.82 24.09
C THR A 2 14.61 -2.50 24.32
N TRP A 3 14.65 -3.83 24.23
CA TRP A 3 15.89 -4.61 24.32
C TRP A 3 16.65 -4.58 22.99
N TYR A 4 17.97 -4.47 23.05
CA TYR A 4 18.86 -4.51 21.87
C TYR A 4 19.94 -5.58 22.06
N PRO A 5 20.31 -6.32 21.00
CA PRO A 5 21.29 -7.40 21.09
C PRO A 5 22.73 -6.92 21.32
N SER A 6 23.04 -5.66 20.97
CA SER A 6 24.34 -5.05 21.21
C SER A 6 24.25 -3.53 21.30
N ALA A 7 25.31 -2.90 21.83
CA ALA A 7 25.45 -1.45 21.83
C ALA A 7 25.50 -0.87 20.39
N SER A 8 26.10 -1.59 19.45
CA SER A 8 26.15 -1.23 18.03
C SER A 8 24.76 -1.21 17.40
N SER A 9 23.94 -2.24 17.68
CA SER A 9 22.55 -2.32 17.22
C SER A 9 21.69 -1.20 17.81
N ARG A 10 21.82 -0.92 19.11
CA ARG A 10 21.14 0.22 19.76
C ARG A 10 21.54 1.55 19.13
N LYS A 11 22.85 1.76 18.91
CA LYS A 11 23.36 2.99 18.31
C LYS A 11 22.78 3.21 16.92
N GLY A 12 22.82 2.18 16.06
CA GLY A 12 22.22 2.23 14.73
C GLY A 12 20.74 2.56 14.77
N ASN A 13 19.97 1.95 15.69
CA ASN A 13 18.53 2.23 15.81
C ASN A 13 18.22 3.69 16.21
N GLN A 14 19.09 4.31 17.00
CA GLN A 14 18.94 5.70 17.47
C GLN A 14 19.41 6.75 16.46
N LEU A 15 20.18 6.35 15.43
CA LEU A 15 20.67 7.25 14.41
C LEU A 15 19.58 7.55 13.36
N VAL A 16 19.33 8.83 13.12
CA VAL A 16 18.51 9.26 11.99
C VAL A 16 19.19 8.84 10.70
N ALA A 17 18.47 8.09 9.86
CA ALA A 17 18.96 7.59 8.58
C ALA A 17 20.18 6.65 8.66
N ALA A 18 20.29 5.85 9.72
CA ALA A 18 21.34 4.84 9.90
C ALA A 18 21.53 3.86 8.73
N GLY A 19 20.45 3.59 7.98
CA GLY A 19 20.46 2.74 6.79
C GLY A 19 20.71 3.47 5.47
N THR A 20 21.03 4.77 5.50
CA THR A 20 21.46 5.51 4.30
C THR A 20 22.98 5.44 4.16
N PRO A 21 23.51 5.30 2.92
CA PRO A 21 24.95 5.36 2.72
C PRO A 21 25.54 6.67 3.26
N ARG A 22 26.58 6.58 4.08
CA ARG A 22 27.42 7.71 4.47
C ARG A 22 28.10 8.26 3.21
N LYS A 23 28.49 9.54 3.23
CA LYS A 23 29.14 10.22 2.08
C LYS A 23 30.35 9.43 1.56
N SER A 24 31.11 8.84 2.46
CA SER A 24 32.14 7.85 2.15
C SER A 24 31.52 6.46 2.11
N MET A 25 31.71 5.78 0.98
CA MET A 25 31.34 4.38 0.79
C MET A 25 32.36 3.42 1.43
N ASN A 26 33.15 3.89 2.41
CA ASN A 26 34.13 3.07 3.10
C ASN A 26 33.40 2.22 4.16
N PRO A 27 33.46 0.87 4.08
CA PRO A 27 32.79 0.01 5.05
C PRO A 27 33.19 0.27 6.51
N ALA A 28 34.45 0.68 6.75
CA ALA A 28 34.95 0.99 8.09
C ALA A 28 34.18 2.15 8.76
N ASP A 29 33.56 3.03 7.98
CA ASP A 29 32.74 4.11 8.56
C ASP A 29 31.47 3.59 9.21
N PHE A 30 31.06 2.34 8.98
CA PHE A 30 29.86 1.75 9.56
C PHE A 30 30.17 0.80 10.72
N ASP A 31 31.44 0.65 11.12
CA ASP A 31 31.85 -0.30 12.17
C ASP A 31 31.12 -0.06 13.50
N ASP A 32 30.82 1.20 13.82
CA ASP A 32 30.12 1.58 15.04
C ASP A 32 28.64 1.18 15.07
N ILE A 33 28.05 0.86 13.92
CA ILE A 33 26.66 0.41 13.76
C ILE A 33 26.55 -0.91 12.99
N ARG A 34 27.63 -1.67 12.88
CA ARG A 34 27.69 -2.91 12.10
C ARG A 34 26.56 -3.89 12.45
N ASP A 35 26.27 -4.09 13.74
CA ASP A 35 25.23 -5.04 14.17
C ASP A 35 23.81 -4.57 13.86
N PHE A 36 23.62 -3.29 13.52
CA PHE A 36 22.35 -2.77 13.02
C PHE A 36 22.14 -3.10 11.53
N LEU A 37 23.22 -3.17 10.74
CA LEU A 37 23.20 -3.44 9.30
C LEU A 37 23.21 -4.95 9.01
N ARG A 38 22.12 -5.62 9.39
CA ARG A 38 21.95 -7.07 9.24
C ARG A 38 21.95 -7.48 7.76
N PRO A 39 22.55 -8.63 7.40
CA PRO A 39 22.54 -9.13 6.03
C PRO A 39 21.17 -9.73 5.66
N ASN A 40 20.88 -9.77 4.37
CA ASN A 40 19.75 -10.53 3.82
C ASN A 40 20.12 -12.02 3.77
N MET A 41 19.13 -12.91 3.91
CA MET A 41 19.39 -14.36 3.97
C MET A 41 19.81 -14.94 2.61
N LEU A 42 19.03 -14.70 1.56
CA LEU A 42 19.39 -15.02 0.18
C LEU A 42 19.42 -13.74 -0.65
N SER A 43 20.62 -13.35 -1.11
CA SER A 43 20.83 -12.17 -1.94
C SER A 43 21.34 -12.57 -3.31
N LEU A 44 20.55 -12.28 -4.35
CA LEU A 44 20.92 -12.50 -5.75
C LEU A 44 21.06 -11.15 -6.41
N THR A 45 22.25 -10.81 -6.90
CA THR A 45 22.50 -9.47 -7.47
C THR A 45 22.96 -9.60 -8.91
N ARG A 46 22.25 -8.96 -9.84
CA ARG A 46 22.58 -8.94 -11.28
C ARG A 46 22.66 -10.34 -11.90
N CYS A 47 21.82 -11.25 -11.43
CA CYS A 47 21.71 -12.61 -11.96
C CYS A 47 20.66 -12.67 -13.08
N LYS A 48 20.78 -13.67 -13.96
CA LYS A 48 19.82 -13.95 -15.03
C LYS A 48 19.41 -15.42 -15.00
N GLN A 49 18.21 -15.73 -15.48
CA GLN A 49 17.71 -17.11 -15.62
C GLN A 49 17.74 -17.86 -14.28
N ILE A 50 16.91 -17.40 -13.36
CA ILE A 50 16.90 -17.85 -11.97
C ILE A 50 15.68 -18.75 -11.75
N LEU A 51 15.93 -19.95 -11.23
CA LEU A 51 14.89 -20.84 -10.73
C LEU A 51 15.12 -21.10 -9.24
N LEU A 52 14.13 -20.71 -8.43
CA LEU A 52 14.07 -20.99 -7.00
C LEU A 52 12.80 -21.78 -6.74
N GLU A 53 12.93 -23.07 -6.41
CA GLU A 53 11.77 -23.95 -6.25
C GLU A 53 11.90 -24.99 -5.13
N ASP A 54 10.75 -25.35 -4.56
CA ASP A 54 10.56 -26.52 -3.70
C ASP A 54 11.43 -26.55 -2.42
N PHE A 55 11.69 -25.38 -1.81
CA PHE A 55 12.39 -25.29 -0.53
C PHE A 55 11.68 -24.42 0.50
N THR A 56 12.06 -24.63 1.76
CA THR A 56 11.68 -23.79 2.90
C THR A 56 12.88 -22.98 3.37
N ILE A 57 12.71 -21.68 3.60
CA ILE A 57 13.69 -20.76 4.15
C ILE A 57 13.13 -20.07 5.38
N GLN A 58 13.90 -19.97 6.47
CA GLN A 58 13.39 -19.52 7.77
C GLN A 58 14.46 -18.89 8.65
N ASN A 59 14.02 -18.16 9.69
CA ASN A 59 14.88 -17.48 10.68
C ASN A 59 15.85 -16.47 10.05
N SER A 60 15.37 -15.70 9.08
CA SER A 60 16.15 -14.71 8.36
C SER A 60 16.68 -13.60 9.29
N PRO A 61 17.94 -13.14 9.13
CA PRO A 61 18.46 -12.02 9.89
C PRO A 61 17.79 -10.67 9.54
N ALA A 62 17.36 -10.51 8.28
CA ALA A 62 16.63 -9.36 7.73
C ALA A 62 15.75 -9.85 6.55
N TRP A 63 15.77 -9.18 5.39
CA TRP A 63 15.02 -9.62 4.21
C TRP A 63 15.41 -11.04 3.80
N THR A 64 14.41 -11.87 3.45
CA THR A 64 14.62 -13.32 3.28
C THR A 64 15.12 -13.67 1.89
N ILE A 65 14.35 -13.32 0.85
CA ILE A 65 14.71 -13.58 -0.55
C ILE A 65 14.80 -12.22 -1.25
N HIS A 66 16.00 -11.79 -1.60
CA HIS A 66 16.25 -10.48 -2.21
C HIS A 66 16.96 -10.59 -3.57
N PRO A 67 16.20 -10.74 -4.66
CA PRO A 67 16.69 -10.52 -6.01
C PRO A 67 16.80 -9.01 -6.28
N LEU A 68 18.02 -8.57 -6.59
CA LEU A 68 18.38 -7.20 -6.89
C LEU A 68 18.91 -7.11 -8.32
N LEU A 69 18.28 -6.32 -9.17
CA LEU A 69 18.70 -6.13 -10.57
C LEU A 69 18.76 -7.45 -11.36
N CYS A 70 17.86 -8.38 -11.05
CA CYS A 70 17.81 -9.69 -11.71
C CYS A 70 16.83 -9.72 -12.89
N GLU A 71 17.04 -10.67 -13.81
CA GLU A 71 16.21 -10.86 -15.01
C GLU A 71 15.81 -12.33 -15.16
N ASP A 72 14.59 -12.58 -15.65
CA ASP A 72 14.05 -13.92 -15.91
C ASP A 72 14.05 -14.80 -14.65
N LEU A 73 13.21 -14.41 -13.68
CA LEU A 73 13.11 -15.07 -12.37
C LEU A 73 11.83 -15.89 -12.23
N THR A 74 11.97 -17.16 -11.84
CA THR A 74 10.88 -18.01 -11.38
C THR A 74 11.08 -18.35 -9.91
N LEU A 75 10.14 -17.92 -9.05
CA LEU A 75 10.04 -18.36 -7.66
C LEU A 75 8.76 -19.18 -7.51
N ARG A 76 8.90 -20.46 -7.16
CA ARG A 76 7.79 -21.40 -7.24
C ARG A 76 7.74 -22.39 -6.09
N ARG A 77 6.57 -22.52 -5.45
CA ARG A 77 6.37 -23.48 -4.33
C ARG A 77 7.42 -23.34 -3.21
N VAL A 78 7.91 -22.12 -3.01
CA VAL A 78 8.84 -21.80 -1.92
C VAL A 78 8.05 -21.38 -0.69
N THR A 79 8.52 -21.83 0.48
CA THR A 79 7.97 -21.39 1.77
C THR A 79 8.98 -20.49 2.49
N ALA A 80 8.58 -19.27 2.86
CA ALA A 80 9.38 -18.40 3.73
C ALA A 80 8.70 -18.27 5.09
N LYS A 81 9.41 -18.62 6.17
CA LYS A 81 8.86 -18.64 7.53
C LYS A 81 9.76 -17.91 8.53
N ASN A 82 9.32 -16.75 9.01
CA ASN A 82 10.03 -15.99 10.04
C ASN A 82 9.09 -15.69 11.22
N PRO A 83 9.61 -15.53 12.45
CA PRO A 83 8.78 -15.12 13.57
C PRO A 83 8.09 -13.77 13.29
N TRP A 84 6.84 -13.62 13.73
CA TRP A 84 6.05 -12.40 13.54
C TRP A 84 6.72 -11.13 14.09
N TYR A 85 7.56 -11.29 15.12
CA TYR A 85 8.34 -10.21 15.74
C TYR A 85 9.70 -9.98 15.06
N GLY A 86 10.02 -10.73 14.00
CA GLY A 86 11.26 -10.63 13.24
C GLY A 86 11.34 -9.30 12.50
N GLN A 87 12.18 -8.40 13.00
CA GLN A 87 12.36 -7.05 12.44
C GLN A 87 12.85 -7.11 10.98
N ASN A 88 12.10 -6.53 10.04
CA ASN A 88 12.46 -6.46 8.61
C ASN A 88 12.67 -7.85 8.00
N THR A 89 11.83 -8.82 8.36
CA THR A 89 11.92 -10.19 7.84
C THR A 89 10.99 -10.43 6.66
N ASP A 90 10.92 -9.48 5.73
CA ASP A 90 10.20 -9.57 4.47
C ASP A 90 10.46 -10.94 3.79
N ALA A 91 9.43 -11.56 3.23
CA ALA A 91 9.56 -12.88 2.59
C ALA A 91 10.24 -12.78 1.22
N LEU A 92 9.77 -11.88 0.37
CA LEU A 92 10.32 -11.62 -0.95
C LEU A 92 10.43 -10.12 -1.22
N ASP A 93 11.65 -9.68 -1.57
CA ASP A 93 11.94 -8.32 -2.01
C ASP A 93 12.41 -8.33 -3.46
N LEU A 94 11.51 -8.08 -4.41
CA LEU A 94 11.89 -7.92 -5.82
C LEU A 94 12.33 -6.48 -6.06
N GLU A 95 13.64 -6.26 -6.11
CA GLU A 95 14.21 -4.92 -6.26
C GLU A 95 14.83 -4.70 -7.65
N SER A 96 14.25 -3.79 -8.43
CA SER A 96 14.69 -3.46 -9.81
C SER A 96 14.83 -4.68 -10.72
N CYS A 97 13.92 -5.65 -10.59
CA CYS A 97 13.94 -6.89 -11.37
C CYS A 97 13.05 -6.80 -12.62
N ARG A 98 13.36 -7.59 -13.65
CA ARG A 98 12.59 -7.61 -14.91
C ARG A 98 12.21 -9.04 -15.30
N ASN A 99 10.97 -9.23 -15.74
CA ASN A 99 10.45 -10.50 -16.26
C ASN A 99 10.49 -11.63 -15.22
N GLY A 100 9.33 -12.03 -14.73
CA GLY A 100 9.29 -13.21 -13.86
C GLY A 100 7.91 -13.64 -13.42
N VAL A 101 7.91 -14.76 -12.71
CA VAL A 101 6.72 -15.37 -12.12
C VAL A 101 7.02 -15.74 -10.68
N VAL A 102 6.12 -15.36 -9.79
CA VAL A 102 6.05 -15.85 -8.41
C VAL A 102 4.77 -16.65 -8.28
N GLU A 103 4.88 -17.95 -8.08
CA GLU A 103 3.70 -18.83 -8.07
C GLU A 103 3.69 -19.85 -6.95
N ASP A 104 2.50 -20.11 -6.42
CA ASP A 104 2.22 -21.17 -5.44
C ASP A 104 3.11 -21.14 -4.18
N CYS A 105 3.65 -19.96 -3.85
CA CYS A 105 4.50 -19.76 -2.69
C CYS A 105 3.67 -19.53 -1.40
N THR A 106 4.26 -19.87 -0.25
CA THR A 106 3.63 -19.69 1.07
C THR A 106 4.53 -18.86 1.97
N PHE A 107 4.02 -17.73 2.48
CA PHE A 107 4.81 -16.79 3.29
C PHE A 107 4.15 -16.56 4.65
N ASP A 108 4.95 -16.58 5.72
CA ASP A 108 4.53 -16.31 7.10
C ASP A 108 5.70 -15.64 7.81
N VAL A 109 5.66 -14.31 7.96
CA VAL A 109 6.84 -13.49 8.25
C VAL A 109 6.55 -12.29 9.16
N GLY A 110 7.61 -11.65 9.66
CA GLY A 110 7.52 -10.48 10.54
C GLY A 110 7.48 -9.12 9.84
N ASP A 111 7.53 -9.07 8.50
CA ASP A 111 7.34 -7.84 7.73
C ASP A 111 6.54 -8.12 6.45
N ASP A 112 6.79 -7.47 5.30
CA ASP A 112 5.99 -7.65 4.08
C ASP A 112 6.12 -9.07 3.46
N GLY A 113 5.02 -9.62 2.94
CA GLY A 113 4.99 -10.93 2.28
C GLY A 113 5.63 -10.91 0.89
N ILE A 114 4.95 -10.28 -0.07
CA ILE A 114 5.48 -10.01 -1.41
C ILE A 114 5.74 -8.51 -1.51
N CYS A 115 7.01 -8.09 -1.55
CA CYS A 115 7.41 -6.69 -1.56
C CYS A 115 8.13 -6.29 -2.85
N ILE A 116 7.58 -5.31 -3.56
CA ILE A 116 8.14 -4.77 -4.80
C ILE A 116 8.87 -3.47 -4.52
N LYS A 117 10.15 -3.43 -4.89
CA LYS A 117 11.04 -2.28 -4.67
C LYS A 117 11.79 -1.92 -5.96
N SER A 118 12.37 -0.74 -5.99
CA SER A 118 13.24 -0.24 -7.05
C SER A 118 14.19 0.83 -6.53
N GLY A 119 14.55 0.73 -5.25
CA GLY A 119 15.53 1.59 -4.59
C GLY A 119 14.90 2.82 -3.96
N ARG A 120 15.72 3.53 -3.19
CA ARG A 120 15.27 4.57 -2.28
C ARG A 120 15.86 5.93 -2.62
N ASP A 121 15.01 6.94 -2.61
CA ASP A 121 15.35 8.36 -2.71
C ASP A 121 16.29 8.67 -3.89
N ALA A 122 17.28 9.54 -3.69
CA ALA A 122 18.18 10.00 -4.74
C ALA A 122 18.95 8.85 -5.40
N GLU A 123 19.39 7.84 -4.65
CA GLU A 123 20.12 6.70 -5.22
C GLU A 123 19.20 5.81 -6.08
N GLY A 124 17.96 5.58 -5.63
CA GLY A 124 16.98 4.85 -6.45
C GLY A 124 16.62 5.61 -7.73
N ARG A 125 16.44 6.93 -7.66
CA ARG A 125 16.20 7.78 -8.84
C ARG A 125 17.38 7.80 -9.79
N LYS A 126 18.59 7.93 -9.27
CA LYS A 126 19.84 7.90 -10.05
C LYS A 126 20.01 6.57 -10.78
N ARG A 127 19.64 5.46 -10.12
CA ARG A 127 19.63 4.14 -10.76
C ARG A 127 18.57 4.06 -11.85
N GLY A 128 17.35 4.55 -11.59
CA GLY A 128 16.29 4.67 -12.60
C GLY A 128 15.85 3.34 -13.21
N VAL A 129 16.02 2.23 -12.50
CA VAL A 129 15.61 0.88 -12.96
C VAL A 129 14.36 0.47 -12.18
N PRO A 130 13.21 0.29 -12.84
CA PRO A 130 12.00 -0.18 -12.17
C PRO A 130 12.03 -1.69 -11.93
N THR A 131 11.16 -2.18 -11.04
CA THR A 131 10.72 -3.59 -11.10
C THR A 131 9.54 -3.69 -12.07
N GLU A 132 9.64 -4.56 -13.08
CA GLU A 132 8.62 -4.64 -14.12
C GLU A 132 8.41 -6.02 -14.74
N ASN A 133 7.21 -6.24 -15.28
CA ASN A 133 6.78 -7.45 -15.98
C ASN A 133 6.79 -8.70 -15.09
N PHE A 134 5.96 -8.71 -14.05
CA PHE A 134 5.83 -9.86 -13.16
C PHE A 134 4.39 -10.35 -13.05
N VAL A 135 4.25 -11.67 -12.94
CA VAL A 135 3.01 -12.35 -12.55
C VAL A 135 3.18 -12.93 -11.15
N PHE A 136 2.21 -12.68 -10.27
CA PHE A 136 2.12 -13.24 -8.94
C PHE A 136 0.82 -14.06 -8.87
N ARG A 137 0.89 -15.37 -8.69
CA ARG A 137 -0.32 -16.22 -8.72
C ARG A 137 -0.35 -17.34 -7.70
N GLY A 138 -1.52 -17.61 -7.13
CA GLY A 138 -1.69 -18.77 -6.23
C GLY A 138 -0.93 -18.65 -4.90
N CYS A 139 -0.38 -17.48 -4.58
CA CYS A 139 0.41 -17.30 -3.36
C CYS A 139 -0.49 -17.19 -2.12
N LYS A 140 -0.01 -17.75 -1.01
CA LYS A 140 -0.65 -17.65 0.30
C LYS A 140 0.26 -16.87 1.24
N VAL A 141 -0.26 -15.80 1.84
CA VAL A 141 0.46 -15.02 2.85
C VAL A 141 -0.32 -15.12 4.15
N TYR A 142 0.32 -15.63 5.20
CA TYR A 142 -0.20 -15.67 6.57
C TYR A 142 0.15 -14.35 7.27
N HIS A 143 0.69 -14.40 8.49
CA HIS A 143 1.10 -13.18 9.17
C HIS A 143 2.17 -12.47 8.32
N ALA A 144 1.96 -11.18 8.08
CA ALA A 144 2.89 -10.27 7.39
C ALA A 144 2.36 -8.84 7.55
N HIS A 145 3.22 -7.83 7.42
CA HIS A 145 2.79 -6.42 7.38
C HIS A 145 1.99 -6.06 6.10
N GLY A 146 2.04 -6.92 5.10
CA GLY A 146 1.37 -6.73 3.81
C GLY A 146 1.31 -8.03 3.01
N GLY A 147 0.16 -8.35 2.43
CA GLY A 147 0.03 -9.50 1.53
C GLY A 147 0.78 -9.30 0.21
N PHE A 148 0.37 -8.28 -0.56
CA PHE A 148 1.10 -7.80 -1.73
C PHE A 148 1.40 -6.31 -1.58
N VAL A 149 2.68 -5.97 -1.71
CA VAL A 149 3.22 -4.69 -1.30
C VAL A 149 4.04 -4.05 -2.42
N ILE A 150 3.85 -2.75 -2.65
CA ILE A 150 4.76 -1.94 -3.45
C ILE A 150 5.30 -0.81 -2.58
N GLY A 151 6.63 -0.74 -2.47
CA GLY A 151 7.36 0.30 -1.75
C GLY A 151 7.85 -0.10 -0.35
N SER A 152 8.34 0.84 0.47
CA SER A 152 8.36 2.28 0.16
C SER A 152 9.48 2.69 -0.81
N GLU A 153 10.48 1.83 -1.00
CA GLU A 153 11.62 2.04 -1.89
C GLU A 153 11.22 1.81 -3.35
N MET A 154 10.43 2.72 -3.92
CA MET A 154 9.92 2.62 -5.30
C MET A 154 10.47 3.72 -6.23
N SER A 155 11.63 4.29 -5.90
CA SER A 155 12.19 5.47 -6.57
C SER A 155 12.59 5.24 -8.03
N GLY A 156 12.94 4.00 -8.41
CA GLY A 156 13.15 3.61 -9.81
C GLY A 156 11.85 3.31 -10.58
N GLY A 157 10.70 3.28 -9.89
CA GLY A 157 9.38 2.94 -10.40
C GLY A 157 9.01 1.45 -10.26
N ALA A 158 7.75 1.12 -10.52
CA ALA A 158 7.28 -0.27 -10.63
C ALA A 158 6.12 -0.33 -11.62
N ARG A 159 6.11 -1.30 -12.54
CA ARG A 159 5.03 -1.37 -13.55
C ARG A 159 4.80 -2.72 -14.18
N ASN A 160 3.63 -2.88 -14.79
CA ASN A 160 3.22 -4.10 -15.48
C ASN A 160 3.29 -5.31 -14.54
N LEU A 161 2.55 -5.22 -13.43
CA LEU A 161 2.47 -6.29 -12.43
C LEU A 161 1.05 -6.86 -12.43
N PHE A 162 0.94 -8.19 -12.49
CA PHE A 162 -0.34 -8.90 -12.48
C PHE A 162 -0.40 -9.83 -11.28
N VAL A 163 -1.32 -9.60 -10.36
CA VAL A 163 -1.55 -10.42 -9.16
C VAL A 163 -2.88 -11.15 -9.32
N SER A 164 -2.88 -12.48 -9.19
CA SER A 164 -4.12 -13.24 -9.28
C SER A 164 -4.21 -14.44 -8.36
N ASP A 165 -5.42 -14.79 -7.96
CA ASP A 165 -5.72 -15.98 -7.17
C ASP A 165 -4.87 -16.12 -5.89
N CYS A 166 -4.62 -15.00 -5.20
CA CYS A 166 -3.83 -14.97 -3.96
C CYS A 166 -4.73 -14.94 -2.72
N THR A 167 -4.23 -15.51 -1.62
CA THR A 167 -4.93 -15.51 -0.33
C THR A 167 -4.08 -14.87 0.75
N PHE A 168 -4.64 -13.89 1.47
CA PHE A 168 -3.98 -13.22 2.60
C PHE A 168 -4.76 -13.48 3.90
N LEU A 169 -4.11 -14.04 4.92
CA LEU A 169 -4.73 -14.45 6.17
C LEU A 169 -3.97 -13.88 7.37
N GLY A 170 -4.58 -12.95 8.10
CA GLY A 170 -3.96 -12.39 9.30
C GLY A 170 -2.82 -11.38 9.01
N THR A 171 -2.72 -10.85 7.80
CA THR A 171 -1.78 -9.77 7.48
C THR A 171 -2.25 -8.43 8.06
N ASP A 172 -1.35 -7.50 8.36
CA ASP A 172 -1.73 -6.15 8.79
C ASP A 172 -2.46 -5.39 7.70
N VAL A 173 -2.04 -5.53 6.45
CA VAL A 173 -2.65 -4.90 5.28
C VAL A 173 -2.75 -5.93 4.16
N GLY A 174 -3.87 -5.96 3.44
CA GLY A 174 -4.02 -6.86 2.30
C GLY A 174 -3.18 -6.43 1.10
N LEU A 175 -3.72 -5.49 0.32
CA LEU A 175 -3.03 -4.83 -0.79
C LEU A 175 -2.43 -3.51 -0.29
N ARG A 176 -1.10 -3.37 -0.30
CA ARG A 176 -0.38 -2.27 0.35
C ARG A 176 0.51 -1.50 -0.62
N PHE A 177 0.14 -0.27 -0.94
CA PHE A 177 0.92 0.60 -1.83
C PHE A 177 1.38 1.82 -1.05
N LYS A 178 2.70 1.90 -0.78
CA LYS A 178 3.28 2.88 0.14
C LYS A 178 4.40 3.68 -0.51
N THR A 179 4.38 4.99 -0.35
CA THR A 179 5.46 5.90 -0.78
C THR A 179 5.48 7.15 0.10
N ALA A 180 6.45 8.02 -0.11
CA ALA A 180 6.60 9.28 0.62
C ALA A 180 7.22 10.36 -0.28
N ARG A 181 6.99 11.63 0.05
CA ARG A 181 7.77 12.73 -0.51
C ARG A 181 9.27 12.45 -0.37
N GLY A 182 10.02 12.76 -1.42
CA GLY A 182 11.45 12.45 -1.49
C GLY A 182 11.75 11.13 -2.18
N ARG A 183 10.80 10.20 -2.32
CA ARG A 183 11.00 8.96 -3.10
C ARG A 183 11.12 9.25 -4.59
N GLY A 184 10.19 10.02 -5.15
CA GLY A 184 10.02 10.11 -6.60
C GLY A 184 9.46 8.81 -7.18
N GLY A 185 9.75 8.54 -8.45
CA GLY A 185 9.31 7.33 -9.13
C GLY A 185 7.81 7.29 -9.46
N VAL A 186 7.44 6.37 -10.33
CA VAL A 186 6.04 6.14 -10.75
C VAL A 186 5.71 4.66 -10.57
N VAL A 187 4.57 4.39 -9.94
CA VAL A 187 3.96 3.05 -9.95
C VAL A 187 2.75 3.09 -10.86
N GLU A 188 2.76 2.24 -11.89
CA GLU A 188 1.70 2.21 -12.89
C GLU A 188 1.45 0.86 -13.55
N ASN A 189 0.26 0.67 -14.11
CA ASN A 189 -0.15 -0.58 -14.77
C ASN A 189 -0.08 -1.78 -13.81
N ILE A 190 -0.80 -1.65 -12.69
CA ILE A 190 -0.93 -2.70 -11.68
C ILE A 190 -2.29 -3.34 -11.80
N TYR A 191 -2.31 -4.64 -11.95
CA TYR A 191 -3.52 -5.43 -12.17
C TYR A 191 -3.67 -6.44 -11.05
N VAL A 192 -4.85 -6.50 -10.45
CA VAL A 192 -5.20 -7.47 -9.41
C VAL A 192 -6.52 -8.12 -9.79
N ASP A 193 -6.56 -9.45 -9.83
CA ASP A 193 -7.74 -10.25 -10.18
C ASP A 193 -7.85 -11.49 -9.29
N GLY A 194 -8.79 -11.50 -8.34
CA GLY A 194 -8.97 -12.67 -7.46
C GLY A 194 -8.05 -12.62 -6.25
N VAL A 195 -8.45 -11.85 -5.22
CA VAL A 195 -7.76 -11.87 -3.93
C VAL A 195 -8.76 -12.12 -2.81
N ALA A 196 -8.49 -13.14 -2.00
CA ALA A 196 -9.28 -13.49 -0.83
C ALA A 196 -8.52 -13.11 0.45
N MET A 197 -9.17 -12.36 1.33
CA MET A 197 -8.57 -11.85 2.56
C MET A 197 -9.43 -12.21 3.77
N THR A 198 -8.77 -12.60 4.87
CA THR A 198 -9.42 -12.88 6.15
C THR A 198 -8.60 -12.31 7.30
N ASP A 199 -9.29 -11.72 8.27
CA ASP A 199 -8.71 -11.19 9.52
C ASP A 199 -7.55 -10.20 9.30
N ILE A 200 -7.77 -9.21 8.42
CA ILE A 200 -6.79 -8.17 8.14
C ILE A 200 -6.76 -7.17 9.31
N ALA A 201 -5.61 -6.92 9.92
CA ALA A 201 -5.57 -6.10 11.14
C ALA A 201 -5.87 -4.62 10.88
N GLY A 202 -5.46 -4.10 9.72
CA GLY A 202 -5.55 -2.71 9.30
C GLY A 202 -6.44 -2.53 8.06
N GLN A 203 -5.82 -2.25 6.92
CA GLN A 203 -6.54 -1.91 5.68
C GLN A 203 -6.62 -3.10 4.73
N ALA A 204 -7.80 -3.40 4.17
CA ALA A 204 -7.88 -4.40 3.11
C ALA A 204 -7.16 -3.90 1.84
N ILE A 205 -7.37 -2.63 1.46
CA ILE A 205 -6.69 -1.97 0.34
C ILE A 205 -6.16 -0.62 0.80
N LEU A 206 -4.85 -0.40 0.69
CA LEU A 206 -4.16 0.81 1.11
C LEU A 206 -3.36 1.42 -0.04
N PHE A 207 -3.61 2.69 -0.31
CA PHE A 207 -2.71 3.58 -1.05
C PHE A 207 -2.32 4.75 -0.14
N ASP A 208 -1.03 4.88 0.15
CA ASP A 208 -0.54 5.90 1.07
C ASP A 208 0.75 6.56 0.57
N MET A 209 0.69 7.88 0.35
CA MET A 209 1.84 8.71 -0.03
C MET A 209 2.49 9.44 1.17
N TYR A 210 2.12 9.09 2.40
CA TYR A 210 2.68 9.60 3.66
C TYR A 210 3.37 8.52 4.49
N TYR A 211 4.02 7.55 3.85
CA TYR A 211 4.71 6.48 4.57
C TYR A 211 5.70 7.03 5.62
N ALA A 212 5.60 6.51 6.84
CA ALA A 212 6.35 6.92 8.04
C ALA A 212 6.16 8.38 8.49
N ALA A 213 5.22 9.14 7.90
CA ALA A 213 4.82 10.42 8.43
C ALA A 213 3.99 10.23 9.71
N LYS A 214 4.16 11.15 10.67
CA LYS A 214 3.21 11.29 11.76
C LYS A 214 2.07 12.17 11.27
N ASP A 215 0.85 11.65 11.33
CA ASP A 215 -0.33 12.45 11.02
C ASP A 215 -0.39 13.64 11.99
N PRO A 216 -0.79 14.84 11.51
CA PRO A 216 -0.99 15.94 12.41
C PRO A 216 -2.15 15.59 13.34
N VAL A 217 -1.92 15.72 14.65
CA VAL A 217 -2.93 15.39 15.66
C VAL A 217 -3.89 16.57 15.77
N PRO A 218 -5.21 16.39 15.58
CA PRO A 218 -6.19 17.42 15.89
C PRO A 218 -6.10 17.78 17.38
N LEU A 219 -5.99 19.07 17.72
CA LEU A 219 -6.05 19.52 19.10
C LEU A 219 -7.45 19.25 19.66
N ALA A 220 -7.54 18.66 20.85
CA ALA A 220 -8.81 18.34 21.47
C ALA A 220 -9.67 19.61 21.65
N GLY A 221 -10.84 19.65 21.03
CA GLY A 221 -11.78 20.77 21.10
C GLY A 221 -11.85 21.67 19.85
N GLU A 222 -10.97 21.48 18.87
CA GLU A 222 -10.99 22.27 17.62
C GLU A 222 -11.39 21.44 16.41
N SER A 223 -12.59 21.73 15.89
CA SER A 223 -13.12 21.30 14.58
C SER A 223 -13.18 19.79 14.31
N SER A 224 -14.12 19.40 13.43
CA SER A 224 -14.14 18.05 12.83
C SER A 224 -13.39 18.01 11.49
N GLU A 225 -12.78 19.13 11.08
CA GLU A 225 -12.01 19.21 9.85
C GLU A 225 -10.59 18.66 10.05
N PRO A 226 -10.12 17.73 9.20
CA PRO A 226 -8.76 17.23 9.25
C PRO A 226 -7.72 18.36 9.06
N PRO A 227 -6.52 18.23 9.65
CA PRO A 227 -5.46 19.20 9.48
C PRO A 227 -5.07 19.36 8.01
N VAL A 228 -4.92 20.62 7.58
CA VAL A 228 -4.57 20.95 6.19
C VAL A 228 -3.09 20.64 5.96
N ILE A 229 -2.80 19.68 5.09
CA ILE A 229 -1.45 19.44 4.59
C ILE A 229 -1.20 20.37 3.41
N ALA A 230 -0.18 21.23 3.52
CA ALA A 230 0.18 22.15 2.45
C ALA A 230 0.78 21.41 1.24
N ALA A 231 0.42 21.87 0.05
CA ALA A 231 1.05 21.44 -1.19
C ALA A 231 2.53 21.85 -1.21
N GLN A 232 3.38 20.99 -1.78
CA GLN A 232 4.81 21.27 -1.99
C GLN A 232 5.09 21.48 -3.49
N PRO A 233 6.18 22.19 -3.86
CA PRO A 233 6.61 22.26 -5.25
C PRO A 233 6.86 20.86 -5.83
N LEU A 234 6.48 20.66 -7.09
CA LEU A 234 6.78 19.43 -7.81
C LEU A 234 8.28 19.33 -8.11
N GLY A 235 8.82 18.12 -8.02
CA GLY A 235 10.20 17.82 -8.39
C GLY A 235 10.43 16.32 -8.56
N GLU A 236 11.67 15.94 -8.83
CA GLU A 236 12.05 14.53 -9.02
C GLU A 236 11.70 13.62 -7.83
N GLY A 237 11.62 14.19 -6.62
CA GLY A 237 11.24 13.49 -5.39
C GLY A 237 9.72 13.36 -5.17
N THR A 238 8.88 13.89 -6.06
CA THR A 238 7.42 13.76 -5.95
C THR A 238 6.98 12.41 -6.55
N PRO A 239 6.52 11.44 -5.73
CA PRO A 239 6.10 10.14 -6.23
C PRO A 239 4.72 10.21 -6.91
N GLN A 240 4.38 9.20 -7.71
CA GLN A 240 3.03 9.07 -8.28
C GLN A 240 2.55 7.62 -8.34
N PHE A 241 1.30 7.41 -7.93
CA PHE A 241 0.54 6.18 -8.13
C PHE A 241 -0.56 6.44 -9.16
N ARG A 242 -0.54 5.70 -10.28
CA ARG A 242 -1.60 5.78 -11.30
C ARG A 242 -1.87 4.45 -11.98
N GLY A 243 -3.06 4.26 -12.55
CA GLY A 243 -3.32 3.10 -13.42
C GLY A 243 -3.31 1.78 -12.66
N PHE A 244 -4.18 1.68 -11.64
CA PHE A 244 -4.42 0.44 -10.91
C PHE A 244 -5.80 -0.10 -11.26
N TYR A 245 -5.87 -1.40 -11.52
CA TYR A 245 -7.07 -2.12 -11.91
C TYR A 245 -7.24 -3.32 -11.00
N ILE A 246 -8.09 -3.20 -9.98
CA ILE A 246 -8.30 -4.21 -8.95
C ILE A 246 -9.72 -4.74 -9.07
N LYS A 247 -9.86 -6.05 -9.27
CA LYS A 247 -11.17 -6.68 -9.37
C LYS A 247 -11.24 -8.04 -8.68
N ASN A 248 -12.46 -8.47 -8.39
CA ASN A 248 -12.76 -9.77 -7.79
C ASN A 248 -12.02 -9.95 -6.45
N VAL A 249 -12.24 -8.99 -5.53
CA VAL A 249 -11.61 -9.00 -4.20
C VAL A 249 -12.66 -9.22 -3.12
N VAL A 250 -12.38 -10.14 -2.21
CA VAL A 250 -13.22 -10.38 -1.03
C VAL A 250 -12.37 -10.24 0.22
N CYS A 251 -12.84 -9.47 1.21
CA CYS A 251 -12.19 -9.35 2.51
C CYS A 251 -13.21 -9.57 3.62
N LYS A 252 -12.94 -10.56 4.47
CA LYS A 252 -13.71 -10.85 5.68
C LYS A 252 -12.94 -10.37 6.91
N GLY A 253 -13.26 -9.15 7.35
CA GLY A 253 -12.65 -8.53 8.51
C GLY A 253 -11.44 -7.66 8.15
N ALA A 254 -11.60 -6.35 8.35
CA ALA A 254 -10.54 -5.35 8.31
C ALA A 254 -10.88 -4.18 9.25
N GLU A 255 -9.90 -3.44 9.75
CA GLU A 255 -10.18 -2.15 10.43
C GLU A 255 -10.76 -1.13 9.44
N THR A 256 -10.23 -1.06 8.22
CA THR A 256 -10.72 -0.17 7.17
C THR A 256 -10.79 -0.92 5.84
N GLY A 257 -11.88 -0.76 5.09
CA GLY A 257 -12.03 -1.38 3.79
C GLY A 257 -11.02 -0.82 2.79
N ILE A 258 -11.11 0.47 2.49
CA ILE A 258 -10.26 1.14 1.50
C ILE A 258 -9.72 2.45 2.08
N LEU A 259 -8.40 2.63 2.02
CA LEU A 259 -7.75 3.90 2.33
C LEU A 259 -6.96 4.39 1.12
N VAL A 260 -7.29 5.58 0.63
CA VAL A 260 -6.55 6.31 -0.40
C VAL A 260 -6.12 7.65 0.18
N ARG A 261 -4.80 7.86 0.28
CA ARG A 261 -4.23 9.08 0.85
C ARG A 261 -3.10 9.63 -0.04
N GLY A 262 -3.45 10.55 -0.94
CA GLY A 262 -2.53 11.18 -1.89
C GLY A 262 -1.93 12.50 -1.42
N LEU A 263 -1.10 13.12 -2.26
CA LEU A 263 -0.51 14.43 -1.97
C LEU A 263 -1.35 15.56 -2.59
N PRO A 264 -1.52 16.71 -1.92
CA PRO A 264 -2.19 17.90 -2.48
C PRO A 264 -1.61 18.38 -3.82
N GLU A 265 -0.30 18.28 -4.01
CA GLU A 265 0.39 18.62 -5.26
C GLU A 265 0.38 17.49 -6.31
N MET A 266 0.14 16.24 -5.89
CA MET A 266 0.19 15.05 -6.75
C MET A 266 -0.78 14.00 -6.22
N SER A 267 -2.03 14.13 -6.63
CA SER A 267 -3.10 13.20 -6.24
C SER A 267 -2.84 11.79 -6.77
N ILE A 268 -3.23 10.78 -5.98
CA ILE A 268 -3.34 9.39 -6.46
C ILE A 268 -4.42 9.38 -7.53
N LYS A 269 -4.18 8.74 -8.67
CA LYS A 269 -5.15 8.81 -9.76
C LYS A 269 -5.35 7.54 -10.56
N ASP A 270 -6.40 7.53 -11.37
CA ASP A 270 -6.66 6.46 -12.34
C ASP A 270 -6.72 5.07 -11.68
N ILE A 271 -7.54 4.95 -10.63
CA ILE A 271 -7.75 3.70 -9.88
C ILE A 271 -9.14 3.16 -10.19
N SER A 272 -9.23 1.90 -10.61
CA SER A 272 -10.47 1.18 -10.87
C SER A 272 -10.61 -0.01 -9.93
N LEU A 273 -11.72 -0.05 -9.19
CA LEU A 273 -12.10 -1.09 -8.25
C LEU A 273 -13.42 -1.72 -8.72
N GLU A 274 -13.42 -3.00 -9.10
CA GLU A 274 -14.60 -3.66 -9.67
C GLU A 274 -14.92 -5.01 -8.99
N ASN A 275 -16.18 -5.28 -8.69
CA ASN A 275 -16.63 -6.54 -8.07
C ASN A 275 -15.85 -6.85 -6.78
N ILE A 276 -15.99 -5.97 -5.79
CA ILE A 276 -15.31 -6.08 -4.50
C ILE A 276 -16.33 -6.21 -3.37
N THR A 277 -16.08 -7.08 -2.40
CA THR A 277 -16.89 -7.21 -1.17
C THR A 277 -15.98 -7.13 0.05
N LEU A 278 -16.18 -6.11 0.91
CA LEU A 278 -15.36 -5.89 2.10
C LEU A 278 -16.25 -5.83 3.35
N GLU A 279 -15.96 -6.69 4.33
CA GLU A 279 -16.43 -6.58 5.71
C GLU A 279 -15.35 -5.90 6.54
N SER A 280 -15.68 -4.77 7.17
CA SER A 280 -14.71 -3.95 7.90
C SER A 280 -15.35 -3.13 9.02
N LYS A 281 -14.55 -2.50 9.88
CA LYS A 281 -15.09 -1.49 10.81
C LYS A 281 -15.43 -0.21 10.07
N LYS A 282 -14.46 0.38 9.36
CA LYS A 282 -14.63 1.59 8.55
C LYS A 282 -14.77 1.24 7.08
N GLY A 283 -15.59 1.99 6.33
CA GLY A 283 -15.78 1.78 4.89
C GLY A 283 -14.59 2.28 4.06
N MET A 284 -14.77 3.37 3.33
CA MET A 284 -13.74 3.97 2.49
C MET A 284 -13.38 5.39 2.94
N LEU A 285 -12.09 5.68 3.04
CA LEU A 285 -11.53 7.02 3.16
C LEU A 285 -10.69 7.35 1.93
N CYS A 286 -10.99 8.48 1.28
CA CYS A 286 -10.35 8.91 0.05
C CYS A 286 -9.97 10.38 0.12
N GLN A 287 -8.67 10.65 0.13
CA GLN A 287 -8.11 11.99 0.29
C GLN A 287 -7.07 12.28 -0.79
N GLU A 288 -7.14 13.47 -1.40
CA GLU A 288 -6.26 13.92 -2.50
C GLU A 288 -6.18 12.88 -3.63
N ALA A 289 -7.33 12.51 -4.18
CA ALA A 289 -7.42 11.55 -5.28
C ALA A 289 -8.10 12.15 -6.51
N ASP A 290 -7.76 11.65 -7.70
CA ASP A 290 -8.39 12.04 -8.96
C ASP A 290 -8.77 10.81 -9.79
N ASN A 291 -9.96 10.78 -10.35
CA ASN A 291 -10.41 9.71 -11.25
C ASN A 291 -10.36 8.31 -10.60
N ILE A 292 -11.05 8.18 -9.47
CA ILE A 292 -11.23 6.89 -8.76
C ILE A 292 -12.62 6.34 -9.09
N ARG A 293 -12.68 5.09 -9.54
CA ARG A 293 -13.92 4.44 -9.97
C ARG A 293 -14.16 3.16 -9.18
N LEU A 294 -15.28 3.11 -8.49
CA LEU A 294 -15.78 1.91 -7.81
C LEU A 294 -17.02 1.43 -8.56
N LYS A 295 -17.01 0.18 -9.04
CA LYS A 295 -18.14 -0.44 -9.74
C LYS A 295 -18.49 -1.77 -9.11
N ASN A 296 -19.77 -1.99 -8.78
CA ASN A 296 -20.24 -3.23 -8.13
C ASN A 296 -19.48 -3.53 -6.82
N VAL A 297 -19.25 -2.51 -6.00
CA VAL A 297 -18.53 -2.66 -4.72
C VAL A 297 -19.53 -2.77 -3.58
N THR A 298 -19.33 -3.72 -2.68
CA THR A 298 -20.12 -3.93 -1.46
C THR A 298 -19.26 -3.61 -0.24
N LEU A 299 -19.65 -2.59 0.53
CA LEU A 299 -18.98 -2.18 1.77
C LEU A 299 -19.89 -2.49 2.97
N LEU A 300 -19.57 -3.54 3.71
CA LEU A 300 -20.26 -3.97 4.92
C LEU A 300 -19.54 -3.43 6.15
N SER A 301 -19.49 -2.10 6.27
CA SER A 301 -18.83 -1.42 7.40
C SER A 301 -19.75 -1.36 8.63
N THR A 302 -19.19 -1.56 9.83
CA THR A 302 -19.95 -1.44 11.08
C THR A 302 -20.03 0.01 11.60
N GLU A 303 -18.98 0.79 11.37
CA GLU A 303 -19.02 2.25 11.50
C GLU A 303 -19.59 2.84 10.20
N THR A 304 -20.67 3.61 10.34
CA THR A 304 -21.46 4.09 9.19
C THR A 304 -21.65 5.61 9.19
N LYS A 305 -20.79 6.35 9.89
CA LYS A 305 -20.84 7.82 9.97
C LYS A 305 -19.50 8.48 9.60
N PRO A 306 -19.03 8.35 8.34
CA PRO A 306 -19.75 7.85 7.18
C PRO A 306 -19.33 6.43 6.72
N VAL A 307 -20.04 5.87 5.74
CA VAL A 307 -19.58 4.70 4.96
C VAL A 307 -18.48 5.10 3.96
N LEU A 308 -18.65 6.24 3.30
CA LEU A 308 -17.71 6.83 2.36
C LEU A 308 -17.29 8.22 2.83
N GLU A 309 -15.99 8.47 2.94
CA GLU A 309 -15.43 9.79 3.19
C GLU A 309 -14.53 10.20 2.03
N VAL A 310 -14.85 11.34 1.41
CA VAL A 310 -14.10 11.90 0.28
C VAL A 310 -13.66 13.32 0.62
N GLN A 311 -12.37 13.58 0.56
CA GLN A 311 -11.78 14.88 0.88
C GLN A 311 -10.81 15.34 -0.21
N ASN A 312 -10.91 16.62 -0.61
CA ASN A 312 -10.06 17.25 -1.63
C ASN A 312 -9.85 16.40 -2.90
N SER A 313 -10.87 15.67 -3.33
CA SER A 313 -10.74 14.67 -4.39
C SER A 313 -11.64 15.00 -5.58
N LYS A 314 -11.21 14.60 -6.78
CA LYS A 314 -11.87 14.94 -8.04
C LYS A 314 -12.27 13.69 -8.81
N ASN A 315 -13.37 13.79 -9.57
CA ASN A 315 -13.80 12.76 -10.50
C ASN A 315 -13.97 11.36 -9.86
N ILE A 316 -14.56 11.31 -8.67
CA ILE A 316 -14.81 10.06 -7.95
C ILE A 316 -16.18 9.52 -8.34
N SER A 317 -16.25 8.24 -8.73
CA SER A 317 -17.50 7.60 -9.11
C SER A 317 -17.72 6.31 -8.35
N PHE A 318 -18.94 6.16 -7.85
CA PHE A 318 -19.46 4.98 -7.18
C PHE A 318 -20.65 4.49 -7.99
N ASP A 319 -20.48 3.43 -8.77
CA ASP A 319 -21.51 2.84 -9.62
C ASP A 319 -21.96 1.50 -9.04
N ASN A 320 -23.25 1.38 -8.74
CA ASN A 320 -23.85 0.19 -8.11
C ASN A 320 -23.13 -0.21 -6.80
N LEU A 321 -22.93 0.77 -5.92
CA LEU A 321 -22.39 0.54 -4.58
C LEU A 321 -23.48 -0.10 -3.70
N ARG A 322 -23.09 -1.09 -2.91
CA ARG A 322 -23.94 -1.73 -1.90
C ARG A 322 -23.36 -1.52 -0.52
N TYR A 323 -24.22 -1.31 0.46
CA TYR A 323 -23.84 -1.08 1.85
C TYR A 323 -24.96 -1.54 2.79
N ALA A 324 -24.66 -1.64 4.09
CA ALA A 324 -25.63 -2.10 5.08
C ALA A 324 -26.82 -1.13 5.22
N SER A 325 -28.03 -1.68 5.28
CA SER A 325 -29.25 -0.90 5.55
C SER A 325 -29.21 -0.30 6.96
N GLY A 326 -29.68 0.94 7.10
CA GLY A 326 -29.70 1.68 8.36
C GLY A 326 -28.42 2.45 8.66
N ALA A 327 -27.47 2.53 7.71
CA ALA A 327 -26.26 3.34 7.83
C ALA A 327 -26.58 4.78 8.23
N ASP A 328 -25.80 5.36 9.15
CA ASP A 328 -26.07 6.72 9.64
C ASP A 328 -25.84 7.81 8.58
N LEU A 329 -24.76 7.69 7.81
CA LEU A 329 -24.38 8.59 6.73
C LEU A 329 -23.68 7.80 5.61
N LEU A 330 -24.24 7.80 4.41
CA LEU A 330 -23.60 7.12 3.27
C LEU A 330 -22.32 7.84 2.83
N LEU A 331 -22.40 9.11 2.44
CA LEU A 331 -21.27 9.84 1.85
C LEU A 331 -21.04 11.18 2.55
N ARG A 332 -19.83 11.38 3.07
CA ARG A 332 -19.33 12.71 3.45
C ARG A 332 -18.35 13.22 2.40
N VAL A 333 -18.54 14.45 1.95
CA VAL A 333 -17.60 15.15 1.07
C VAL A 333 -17.12 16.45 1.73
N THR A 334 -15.81 16.59 1.91
CA THR A 334 -15.16 17.77 2.50
C THR A 334 -14.05 18.31 1.59
N GLY A 335 -13.49 19.47 1.94
CA GLY A 335 -12.37 20.06 1.21
C GLY A 335 -12.77 20.90 0.00
N ASP A 336 -12.15 22.08 -0.12
CA ASP A 336 -12.45 23.08 -1.15
C ASP A 336 -12.07 22.66 -2.58
N ARG A 337 -11.22 21.64 -2.71
CA ARG A 337 -10.82 21.07 -4.01
C ARG A 337 -11.69 19.91 -4.47
N SER A 338 -12.71 19.51 -3.70
CA SER A 338 -13.58 18.40 -4.05
C SER A 338 -14.53 18.74 -5.21
N GLN A 339 -14.51 17.91 -6.26
CA GLN A 339 -15.30 18.15 -7.47
C GLN A 339 -15.69 16.87 -8.20
N GLY A 340 -16.90 16.82 -8.75
CA GLY A 340 -17.30 15.74 -9.67
C GLY A 340 -17.44 14.37 -8.99
N ILE A 341 -17.99 14.36 -7.78
CA ILE A 341 -18.28 13.14 -7.03
C ILE A 341 -19.64 12.61 -7.48
N ARG A 342 -19.72 11.33 -7.86
CA ARG A 342 -20.92 10.74 -8.46
C ARG A 342 -21.31 9.46 -7.74
N LEU A 343 -22.54 9.40 -7.25
CA LEU A 343 -23.22 8.17 -6.86
C LEU A 343 -24.16 7.79 -8.00
N VAL A 344 -23.91 6.66 -8.64
CA VAL A 344 -24.66 6.17 -9.81
C VAL A 344 -25.23 4.78 -9.50
N ASN A 345 -26.47 4.51 -9.88
CA ASN A 345 -27.15 3.22 -9.69
C ASN A 345 -27.06 2.67 -8.25
N THR A 346 -26.98 3.57 -7.26
CA THR A 346 -26.75 3.25 -5.86
C THR A 346 -27.99 3.63 -5.07
N ASN A 347 -28.60 2.69 -4.36
CA ASN A 347 -29.79 2.98 -3.54
C ASN A 347 -29.39 3.75 -2.27
N THR A 348 -29.40 5.08 -2.36
CA THR A 348 -29.01 5.96 -1.24
C THR A 348 -30.01 5.98 -0.09
N LYS A 349 -31.23 5.47 -0.30
CA LYS A 349 -32.31 5.47 0.71
C LYS A 349 -32.10 4.45 1.82
N LEU A 350 -31.10 3.56 1.69
CA LEU A 350 -30.73 2.63 2.76
C LEU A 350 -30.02 3.34 3.93
N ALA A 351 -29.54 4.58 3.73
CA ALA A 351 -28.93 5.38 4.79
C ALA A 351 -29.94 6.35 5.41
N LYS A 352 -29.78 6.68 6.69
CA LYS A 352 -30.55 7.73 7.39
C LYS A 352 -30.28 9.11 6.78
N LYS A 353 -29.03 9.34 6.35
CA LYS A 353 -28.60 10.51 5.58
C LYS A 353 -27.77 10.04 4.39
N ASP A 354 -28.10 10.51 3.20
CA ASP A 354 -27.42 10.13 1.96
C ASP A 354 -26.08 10.85 1.80
N VAL A 355 -26.09 12.18 1.86
CA VAL A 355 -24.92 13.02 1.58
C VAL A 355 -24.77 14.11 2.63
N GLU A 356 -23.54 14.32 3.09
CA GLU A 356 -23.12 15.44 3.92
C GLU A 356 -21.99 16.21 3.23
N LEU A 357 -22.18 17.51 3.06
CA LEU A 357 -21.19 18.40 2.46
C LEU A 357 -20.57 19.28 3.55
N GLY A 358 -19.23 19.36 3.56
CA GLY A 358 -18.50 20.31 4.39
C GLY A 358 -18.74 21.77 3.96
N GLN A 359 -18.42 22.73 4.84
CA GLN A 359 -18.75 24.15 4.64
C GLN A 359 -18.18 24.75 3.33
N LYS A 360 -17.02 24.24 2.88
CA LYS A 360 -16.32 24.72 1.68
C LYS A 360 -16.67 23.95 0.40
N VAL A 361 -17.65 23.05 0.45
CA VAL A 361 -18.03 22.19 -0.68
C VAL A 361 -19.31 22.72 -1.35
N GLY A 362 -19.23 23.01 -2.65
CA GLY A 362 -20.39 23.49 -3.41
C GLY A 362 -21.47 22.43 -3.58
N LYS A 363 -22.75 22.83 -3.61
CA LYS A 363 -23.89 21.91 -3.78
C LYS A 363 -23.83 21.04 -5.05
N LYS A 364 -23.15 21.52 -6.11
CA LYS A 364 -22.97 20.80 -7.38
C LYS A 364 -21.80 19.81 -7.37
N THR A 365 -21.04 19.72 -6.27
CA THR A 365 -19.90 18.80 -6.16
C THR A 365 -20.32 17.34 -6.20
N VAL A 366 -21.49 17.02 -5.64
CA VAL A 366 -22.03 15.66 -5.61
C VAL A 366 -23.23 15.56 -6.54
N VAL A 367 -23.23 14.55 -7.41
CA VAL A 367 -24.36 14.17 -8.25
C VAL A 367 -24.81 12.77 -7.84
N VAL A 368 -26.09 12.64 -7.53
CA VAL A 368 -26.74 11.35 -7.29
C VAL A 368 -27.63 11.05 -8.49
N ALA A 369 -27.31 10.01 -9.26
CA ALA A 369 -28.00 9.62 -10.48
C ALA A 369 -28.47 8.17 -10.41
N GLY A 370 -29.75 7.93 -10.68
CA GLY A 370 -30.37 6.60 -10.60
C GLY A 370 -31.33 6.47 -9.41
N ARG A 371 -32.51 5.91 -9.67
CA ARG A 371 -33.54 5.53 -8.70
C ARG A 371 -33.77 4.04 -8.79
#